data_AF-A0A1K1Q3F0-F1
#
_entry.id   AF-A0A1K1Q3F0-F1
#
_cell.length_a   1.000
_cell.length_b   1.000
_cell.length_c   1.000
_cell.angle_alpha   90.00
_cell.angle_beta   90.00
_cell.angle_gamma   90.00
#
_symmetry.space_group_name_H-M   'P 1'
#
loop_
_entity.id
_entity.type
_entity.pdbx_description
1 polymer ?
#
loop_
_entity_poly.entity_id
_entity_poly.type
_entity_poly.pdbx_seq_one_letter_code
_entity_poly.pdbx_strand_id
1 'polypeptide(L)'
;MAEIIKNRYDFVVLFDVENGNPNGDPDAGNMPRIDQETGHGLVTDVCLKRKIRNYVEAACEGKEGCRIYVKERVPLERSNKEAFAYLGISDAEAKDIKKKDPDADVKIRDFMCKNFFDIRTFGAVMTTFTAAKLNCGQVCGPVQLGFARSIDPIMPQEVAISRLTVATENELESGKNTMLGRKFIVPYALYRVEGHISANLARKTTGFSEEDLELLWKAIINMFELDHSAARGNMAVRKLIVFKHESELGNAPAYQLFDRVKIQRHNSETPARSYSDYEVGIDKDAMPLGVTCTEMV
;
A
#
# COMPACT_ATOMS: atom_id res chain seq x y z
N MET A 1 6.15 21.03 -16.60
CA MET A 1 6.62 19.80 -15.90
C MET A 1 6.13 19.92 -14.48
N ALA A 2 5.59 18.84 -13.93
CA ALA A 2 5.15 18.77 -12.53
C ALA A 2 6.33 19.07 -11.58
N GLU A 3 6.07 19.74 -10.47
CA GLU A 3 7.12 20.12 -9.52
C GLU A 3 7.52 18.91 -8.67
N ILE A 4 8.80 18.52 -8.70
CA ILE A 4 9.30 17.41 -7.87
C ILE A 4 9.29 17.83 -6.40
N ILE A 5 8.89 16.90 -5.52
CA ILE A 5 8.88 17.17 -4.08
C ILE A 5 10.27 17.58 -3.57
N LYS A 6 10.32 18.62 -2.73
CA LYS A 6 11.56 19.13 -2.13
C LYS A 6 11.75 18.72 -0.68
N ASN A 7 10.67 18.29 -0.03
CA ASN A 7 10.62 17.99 1.40
C ASN A 7 10.55 16.48 1.64
N ARG A 8 11.27 15.99 2.65
CA ARG A 8 11.01 14.66 3.19
C ARG A 8 9.69 14.69 3.99
N TYR A 9 8.97 13.57 3.97
CA TYR A 9 7.80 13.37 4.82
C TYR A 9 7.93 12.04 5.58
N ASP A 10 7.47 12.04 6.82
CA ASP A 10 7.16 10.82 7.57
C ASP A 10 5.67 10.89 7.93
N PHE A 11 4.95 9.76 7.98
CA PHE A 11 3.52 9.78 8.28
C PHE A 11 3.05 8.52 9.01
N VAL A 12 1.95 8.68 9.74
CA VAL A 12 1.24 7.60 10.41
C VAL A 12 -0.17 7.53 9.86
N VAL A 13 -0.63 6.33 9.49
CA VAL A 13 -2.02 6.07 9.14
C VAL A 13 -2.63 5.18 10.20
N LEU A 14 -3.76 5.62 10.74
CA LEU A 14 -4.62 4.83 11.60
C LEU A 14 -5.85 4.42 10.80
N PHE A 15 -6.11 3.12 10.75
CA PHE A 15 -7.31 2.58 10.12
C PHE A 15 -7.84 1.43 10.93
N ASP A 16 -9.16 1.22 10.91
CA ASP A 16 -9.77 0.12 11.61
C ASP A 16 -10.41 -0.90 10.67
N VAL A 17 -10.78 -2.03 11.26
CA VAL A 17 -11.66 -3.03 10.68
C VAL A 17 -12.72 -3.39 11.70
N GLU A 18 -13.96 -3.55 11.25
CA GLU A 18 -15.08 -4.07 12.03
C GLU A 18 -15.67 -5.29 11.31
N ASN A 19 -15.78 -6.40 12.05
CA ASN A 19 -16.33 -7.68 11.60
C ASN A 19 -15.77 -8.14 10.23
N GLY A 20 -14.46 -7.98 10.03
CA GLY A 20 -13.83 -8.12 8.73
C GLY A 20 -12.42 -8.71 8.80
N ASN A 21 -11.87 -9.06 7.64
CA ASN A 21 -10.53 -9.60 7.50
C ASN A 21 -9.66 -8.61 6.73
N PRO A 22 -8.81 -7.80 7.41
CA PRO A 22 -8.09 -6.72 6.75
C PRO A 22 -7.00 -7.25 5.81
N ASN A 23 -6.34 -8.34 6.20
CA ASN A 23 -5.31 -9.00 5.39
C ASN A 23 -5.18 -10.48 5.79
N GLY A 24 -5.67 -11.36 4.92
CA GLY A 24 -5.63 -12.80 5.13
C GLY A 24 -4.27 -13.40 4.81
N ASP A 25 -3.90 -14.43 5.56
CA ASP A 25 -2.68 -15.19 5.38
C ASP A 25 -2.92 -16.37 4.43
N PRO A 26 -2.29 -16.40 3.24
CA PRO A 26 -2.42 -17.53 2.32
C PRO A 26 -1.87 -18.84 2.91
N ASP A 27 -0.91 -18.78 3.83
CA ASP A 27 -0.33 -19.98 4.46
C ASP A 27 -1.17 -20.49 5.63
N ALA A 28 -2.08 -19.65 6.17
CA ALA A 28 -2.97 -19.98 7.28
C ALA A 28 -4.45 -20.00 6.85
N GLY A 29 -4.75 -20.48 5.64
CA GLY A 29 -6.12 -20.68 5.18
C GLY A 29 -6.96 -19.40 5.11
N ASN A 30 -6.32 -18.26 4.83
CA ASN A 30 -6.90 -16.91 4.79
C ASN A 30 -7.37 -16.36 6.15
N MET A 31 -6.91 -16.91 7.27
CA MET A 31 -7.06 -16.26 8.59
C MET A 31 -6.35 -14.89 8.61
N PRO A 32 -6.84 -13.89 9.38
CA PRO A 32 -6.10 -12.65 9.57
C PRO A 32 -4.67 -12.92 10.02
N ARG A 33 -3.69 -12.22 9.43
CA ARG A 33 -2.29 -12.36 9.84
C ARG A 33 -2.11 -11.89 11.28
N ILE A 34 -1.31 -12.63 12.05
CA ILE A 34 -1.00 -12.34 13.45
C ILE A 34 0.51 -12.47 13.66
N ASP A 35 1.06 -11.55 14.43
CA ASP A 35 2.39 -11.66 15.04
C ASP A 35 2.34 -12.73 16.15
N GLN A 36 3.02 -13.85 15.94
CA GLN A 36 2.92 -15.02 16.82
C GLN A 36 3.45 -14.79 18.23
N GLU A 37 4.36 -13.83 18.43
CA GLU A 37 4.92 -13.55 19.75
C GLU A 37 3.99 -12.66 20.59
N THR A 38 3.32 -11.71 19.94
CA THR A 38 2.58 -10.65 20.65
C THR A 38 1.06 -10.73 20.48
N GLY A 39 0.56 -11.53 19.53
CA GLY A 39 -0.86 -11.64 19.21
C GLY A 39 -1.44 -10.45 18.44
N HIS A 40 -0.62 -9.46 18.06
CA HIS A 40 -1.10 -8.32 17.28
C HIS A 40 -1.39 -8.72 15.83
N GLY A 41 -2.47 -8.18 15.29
CA GLY A 41 -2.79 -8.33 13.89
C GLY A 41 -1.75 -7.63 13.01
N LEU A 42 -1.47 -8.21 11.85
CA LEU A 42 -0.59 -7.63 10.84
C LEU A 42 -1.35 -7.35 9.55
N VAL A 43 -1.02 -6.24 8.90
CA VAL A 43 -1.39 -5.96 7.51
C VAL A 43 -0.12 -5.60 6.76
N THR A 44 0.20 -6.36 5.72
CA THR A 44 1.47 -6.14 4.99
C THR A 44 1.46 -4.82 4.24
N ASP A 45 2.64 -4.24 4.06
CA ASP A 45 2.83 -3.03 3.26
C ASP A 45 2.31 -3.22 1.82
N VAL A 46 2.55 -4.40 1.22
CA VAL A 46 2.06 -4.73 -0.13
C VAL A 46 0.53 -4.77 -0.21
N CYS A 47 -0.17 -5.14 0.87
CA CYS A 47 -1.63 -5.09 0.93
C CYS A 47 -2.13 -3.64 0.84
N LEU A 48 -1.54 -2.74 1.64
CA LEU A 48 -1.89 -1.32 1.62
C LEU A 48 -1.51 -0.66 0.28
N LYS A 49 -0.31 -0.95 -0.24
CA LYS A 49 0.13 -0.47 -1.55
C LYS A 49 -0.80 -0.96 -2.68
N ARG A 50 -1.42 -2.15 -2.56
CA ARG A 50 -2.43 -2.62 -3.52
C ARG A 50 -3.71 -1.79 -3.45
N LYS A 51 -4.19 -1.48 -2.25
CA LYS A 51 -5.39 -0.64 -2.06
C LYS A 51 -5.20 0.79 -2.59
N ILE A 52 -4.03 1.38 -2.32
CA ILE A 52 -3.65 2.68 -2.90
C ILE A 52 -3.64 2.62 -4.43
N ARG A 53 -3.06 1.57 -5.04
CA ARG A 53 -3.09 1.38 -6.50
C ARG A 53 -4.51 1.29 -7.06
N ASN A 54 -5.39 0.52 -6.39
CA ASN A 54 -6.78 0.37 -6.83
C ASN A 54 -7.51 1.71 -6.82
N TYR A 55 -7.33 2.52 -5.77
CA TYR A 55 -7.91 3.85 -5.72
C TYR A 55 -7.38 4.74 -6.85
N VAL A 56 -6.06 4.77 -7.07
CA VAL A 56 -5.45 5.58 -8.14
C VAL A 56 -5.94 5.16 -9.52
N GLU A 57 -6.03 3.86 -9.78
CA GLU A 57 -6.56 3.35 -11.05
C GLU A 57 -8.00 3.80 -11.28
N ALA A 58 -8.85 3.74 -10.26
CA ALA A 58 -10.24 4.19 -10.34
C ALA A 58 -10.34 5.72 -10.47
N ALA A 59 -9.58 6.48 -9.69
CA ALA A 59 -9.66 7.94 -9.67
C ALA A 59 -9.08 8.59 -10.94
N CYS A 60 -8.10 7.95 -11.59
CA CYS A 60 -7.42 8.51 -12.74
C CYS A 60 -7.90 7.94 -14.08
N GLU A 61 -8.65 6.84 -14.10
CA GLU A 61 -9.27 6.24 -15.29
C GLU A 61 -8.30 6.08 -16.49
N GLY A 62 -7.04 5.76 -16.22
CA GLY A 62 -6.03 5.57 -17.26
C GLY A 62 -5.45 6.84 -17.86
N LYS A 63 -5.71 8.02 -17.27
CA LYS A 63 -5.05 9.29 -17.62
C LYS A 63 -3.52 9.11 -17.69
N GLU A 64 -2.91 9.72 -18.69
CA GLU A 64 -1.46 9.68 -18.89
C GLU A 64 -0.71 10.13 -17.63
N GLY A 65 0.35 9.40 -17.29
CA GLY A 65 1.15 9.62 -16.09
C GLY A 65 0.57 9.07 -14.79
N CYS A 66 -0.71 8.67 -14.78
CA CYS A 66 -1.39 8.13 -13.60
C CYS A 66 -1.72 6.63 -13.71
N ARG A 67 -1.24 5.95 -14.76
CA ARG A 67 -1.44 4.51 -14.92
C ARG A 67 -0.74 3.75 -13.80
N ILE A 68 -1.18 2.54 -13.51
CA ILE A 68 -0.48 1.61 -12.61
C ILE A 68 0.11 0.44 -13.40
N TYR A 69 1.29 -0.02 -12.99
CA TYR A 69 2.05 -1.10 -13.60
C TYR A 69 1.57 -2.47 -13.09
N VAL A 70 1.40 -2.59 -11.76
CA VAL A 70 0.97 -3.84 -11.14
C VAL A 70 -0.56 -3.94 -11.13
N LYS A 71 -1.11 -4.53 -12.19
CA LYS A 71 -2.56 -4.75 -12.40
C LYS A 71 -2.96 -6.20 -12.22
N GLU A 72 -4.21 -6.43 -11.83
CA GLU A 72 -4.77 -7.78 -11.75
C GLU A 72 -4.93 -8.37 -13.16
N ARG A 73 -4.52 -9.64 -13.34
CA ARG A 73 -4.67 -10.40 -14.60
C ARG A 73 -4.03 -9.75 -15.84
N VAL A 74 -3.17 -8.75 -15.68
CA VAL A 74 -2.42 -8.14 -16.78
C VAL A 74 -0.94 -8.47 -16.61
N PRO A 75 -0.31 -9.16 -17.57
CA PRO A 75 1.11 -9.44 -17.52
C PRO A 75 1.95 -8.16 -17.61
N LEU A 76 2.98 -8.07 -16.76
CA LEU A 76 3.93 -6.95 -16.74
C LEU A 76 4.65 -6.74 -18.07
N GLU A 77 4.84 -7.82 -18.84
CA GLU A 77 5.45 -7.80 -20.17
C GLU A 77 4.74 -6.84 -21.13
N ARG A 78 3.41 -6.68 -21.01
CA ARG A 78 2.64 -5.77 -21.89
C ARG A 78 3.12 -4.33 -21.73
N SER A 79 3.28 -3.87 -20.49
CA SER A 79 3.82 -2.54 -20.17
C SER A 79 5.30 -2.43 -20.55
N ASN A 80 6.09 -3.50 -20.41
CA ASN A 80 7.51 -3.49 -20.76
C ASN A 80 7.71 -3.31 -22.28
N LYS A 81 6.86 -3.91 -23.10
CA LYS A 81 6.86 -3.74 -24.56
C LYS A 81 6.57 -2.30 -25.00
N GLU A 82 5.72 -1.58 -24.27
CA GLU A 82 5.48 -0.15 -24.53
C GLU A 82 6.76 0.67 -24.36
N ALA A 83 7.59 0.35 -23.36
CA ALA A 83 8.87 1.03 -23.15
C ALA A 83 9.90 0.73 -24.24
N PHE A 84 9.96 -0.50 -24.75
CA PHE A 84 10.83 -0.85 -25.88
C PHE A 84 10.35 -0.19 -27.18
N ALA A 85 9.04 -0.17 -27.42
CA ALA A 85 8.45 0.52 -28.57
C ALA A 85 8.75 2.02 -28.54
N TYR A 86 8.73 2.65 -27.36
CA TYR A 86 9.10 4.06 -27.19
C TYR A 86 10.55 4.35 -27.62
N LEU A 87 11.47 3.40 -27.44
CA LEU A 87 12.84 3.51 -27.91
C LEU A 87 13.05 3.05 -29.35
N GLY A 88 12.01 2.54 -30.02
CA GLY A 88 12.08 2.01 -31.38
C GLY A 88 12.83 0.68 -31.49
N ILE A 89 12.74 -0.17 -30.45
CA ILE A 89 13.58 -1.37 -30.31
C ILE A 89 12.70 -2.62 -30.21
N SER A 90 13.15 -3.70 -30.85
CA SER A 90 12.49 -5.01 -30.74
C SER A 90 12.97 -5.80 -29.52
N ASP A 91 12.14 -6.71 -29.01
CA ASP A 91 12.49 -7.57 -27.86
C ASP A 91 13.80 -8.36 -28.08
N ALA A 92 14.10 -8.73 -29.34
CA ALA A 92 15.32 -9.46 -29.72
C ALA A 92 16.60 -8.61 -29.55
N GLU A 93 16.49 -7.30 -29.67
CA GLU A 93 17.61 -6.36 -29.59
C GLU A 93 17.83 -5.84 -28.15
N ALA A 94 16.91 -6.13 -27.23
CA ALA A 94 16.95 -5.62 -25.85
C ALA A 94 18.23 -6.00 -25.08
N LYS A 95 18.91 -7.11 -25.44
CA LYS A 95 20.16 -7.54 -24.78
C LYS A 95 21.39 -6.75 -25.24
N ASP A 96 21.36 -6.21 -26.45
CA ASP A 96 22.49 -5.47 -27.05
C ASP A 96 22.24 -3.96 -27.11
N ILE A 97 21.09 -3.50 -26.60
CA ILE A 97 20.68 -2.10 -26.61
C ILE A 97 21.74 -1.15 -26.06
N LYS A 98 22.42 -1.52 -24.98
CA LYS A 98 23.50 -0.71 -24.37
C LYS A 98 24.69 -0.48 -25.28
N LYS A 99 24.92 -1.35 -26.28
CA LYS A 99 25.98 -1.16 -27.28
C LYS A 99 25.60 -0.08 -28.29
N LYS A 100 24.29 0.07 -28.57
CA LYS A 100 23.76 1.07 -29.52
C LYS A 100 23.48 2.41 -28.84
N ASP A 101 22.96 2.36 -27.62
CA ASP A 101 22.59 3.52 -26.81
C ASP A 101 23.01 3.27 -25.34
N PRO A 102 24.15 3.83 -24.91
CA PRO A 102 24.63 3.69 -23.53
C PRO A 102 23.62 4.15 -22.47
N ASP A 103 22.73 5.08 -22.81
CA ASP A 103 21.75 5.68 -21.87
C ASP A 103 20.36 5.01 -21.93
N ALA A 104 20.23 3.90 -22.66
CA ALA A 104 18.94 3.22 -22.83
C ALA A 104 18.27 2.84 -21.50
N ASP A 105 19.04 2.42 -20.50
CA ASP A 105 18.53 2.12 -19.16
C ASP A 105 17.82 3.34 -18.54
N VAL A 106 18.47 4.50 -18.63
CA VAL A 106 17.93 5.76 -18.07
C VAL A 106 16.65 6.12 -18.79
N LYS A 107 16.62 6.03 -20.13
CA LYS A 107 15.42 6.35 -20.92
C LYS A 107 14.25 5.41 -20.64
N ILE A 108 14.51 4.09 -20.50
CA ILE A 108 13.47 3.11 -20.12
C ILE A 108 12.96 3.43 -18.72
N ARG A 109 13.86 3.62 -17.75
CA ARG A 109 13.48 3.95 -16.37
C ARG A 109 12.61 5.20 -16.34
N ASP A 110 13.02 6.26 -17.04
CA ASP A 110 12.33 7.54 -17.04
C ASP A 110 10.98 7.42 -17.75
N PHE A 111 10.87 6.65 -18.83
CA PHE A 111 9.59 6.31 -19.45
C PHE A 111 8.67 5.58 -18.46
N MET A 112 9.17 4.56 -17.77
CA MET A 112 8.38 3.79 -16.80
C MET A 112 7.92 4.66 -15.64
N CYS A 113 8.82 5.47 -15.05
CA CYS A 113 8.47 6.37 -13.97
C CYS A 113 7.51 7.47 -14.44
N LYS A 114 7.66 8.00 -15.66
CA LYS A 114 6.76 9.03 -16.19
C LYS A 114 5.34 8.50 -16.39
N ASN A 115 5.19 7.27 -16.88
CA ASN A 115 3.88 6.72 -17.27
C ASN A 115 3.14 6.03 -16.12
N PHE A 116 3.87 5.44 -15.18
CA PHE A 116 3.29 4.62 -14.11
C PHE A 116 3.47 5.24 -12.73
N PHE A 117 2.36 5.67 -12.13
CA PHE A 117 2.32 6.25 -10.79
C PHE A 117 2.93 5.30 -9.77
N ASP A 118 2.57 4.02 -9.77
CA ASP A 118 3.03 3.09 -8.74
C ASP A 118 4.53 2.78 -8.82
N ILE A 119 5.12 2.78 -10.03
CA ILE A 119 6.58 2.72 -10.19
C ILE A 119 7.22 4.01 -9.66
N ARG A 120 6.66 5.17 -10.02
CA ARG A 120 7.16 6.47 -9.59
C ARG A 120 7.11 6.66 -8.07
N THR A 121 6.10 6.09 -7.44
CA THR A 121 5.78 6.23 -6.01
C THR A 121 6.47 5.15 -5.16
N PHE A 122 6.27 3.87 -5.47
CA PHE A 122 6.73 2.74 -4.65
C PHE A 122 7.99 2.07 -5.21
N GLY A 123 8.29 2.28 -6.48
CA GLY A 123 9.29 1.53 -7.20
C GLY A 123 8.77 0.18 -7.70
N ALA A 124 9.60 -0.51 -8.47
CA ALA A 124 9.29 -1.82 -9.00
C ALA A 124 10.56 -2.59 -9.36
N VAL A 125 10.46 -3.92 -9.28
CA VAL A 125 11.42 -4.83 -9.92
C VAL A 125 10.82 -5.30 -11.24
N MET A 126 11.35 -4.81 -12.35
CA MET A 126 10.88 -5.09 -13.71
C MET A 126 11.71 -6.22 -14.31
N THR A 127 11.33 -7.46 -13.99
CA THR A 127 12.12 -8.69 -14.24
C THR A 127 12.49 -8.91 -15.71
N THR A 128 11.66 -8.49 -16.67
CA THR A 128 11.99 -8.53 -18.11
C THR A 128 13.27 -7.74 -18.41
N PHE A 129 13.42 -6.55 -17.82
CA PHE A 129 14.60 -5.71 -17.99
C PHE A 129 15.82 -6.30 -17.26
N THR A 130 15.61 -6.90 -16.09
CA THR A 130 16.66 -7.65 -15.37
C THR A 130 17.20 -8.82 -16.21
N ALA A 131 16.31 -9.58 -16.87
CA ALA A 131 16.69 -10.68 -17.76
C ALA A 131 17.46 -10.21 -19.01
N ALA A 132 17.20 -8.98 -19.47
CA ALA A 132 17.95 -8.32 -20.53
C ALA A 132 19.24 -7.63 -20.04
N LYS A 133 19.63 -7.77 -18.76
CA LYS A 133 20.80 -7.13 -18.13
C LYS A 133 20.76 -5.60 -18.17
N LEU A 134 19.56 -5.03 -18.12
CA LEU A 134 19.32 -3.59 -18.04
C LEU A 134 19.26 -3.15 -16.58
N ASN A 135 20.01 -2.11 -16.23
CA ASN A 135 20.07 -1.60 -14.85
C ASN A 135 18.80 -0.85 -14.44
N CYS A 136 17.89 -0.62 -15.38
CA CYS A 136 16.56 -0.09 -15.10
C CYS A 136 15.59 -1.14 -14.53
N GLY A 137 16.01 -2.42 -14.40
CA GLY A 137 15.16 -3.49 -13.87
C GLY A 137 14.80 -3.36 -12.38
N GLN A 138 15.38 -2.41 -11.66
CA GLN A 138 15.06 -2.14 -10.25
C GLN A 138 14.99 -0.64 -10.00
N VAL A 139 13.82 -0.17 -9.56
CA VAL A 139 13.59 1.23 -9.15
C VAL A 139 13.15 1.22 -7.70
N CYS A 140 13.82 2.03 -6.86
CA CYS A 140 13.37 2.30 -5.50
C CYS A 140 12.53 3.58 -5.51
N GLY A 141 11.25 3.46 -5.17
CA GLY A 141 10.35 4.61 -5.07
C GLY A 141 10.55 5.39 -3.77
N PRO A 142 10.21 6.69 -3.75
CA PRO A 142 10.36 7.53 -2.57
C PRO A 142 9.45 7.11 -1.42
N VAL A 143 8.31 6.46 -1.68
CA VAL A 143 7.31 6.11 -0.66
C VAL A 143 7.49 4.67 -0.20
N GLN A 144 7.81 4.50 1.08
CA GLN A 144 7.92 3.20 1.73
C GLN A 144 6.96 3.12 2.92
N LEU A 145 6.28 1.99 3.07
CA LEU A 145 5.38 1.69 4.16
C LEU A 145 5.94 0.51 4.95
N GLY A 146 5.83 0.56 6.27
CA GLY A 146 6.04 -0.59 7.14
C GLY A 146 4.85 -1.54 7.12
N PHE A 147 4.97 -2.64 7.88
CA PHE A 147 3.81 -3.48 8.18
C PHE A 147 2.92 -2.73 9.16
N ALA A 148 1.61 -2.69 8.87
CA ALA A 148 0.66 -2.19 9.85
C ALA A 148 0.53 -3.22 10.96
N ARG A 149 0.49 -2.74 12.21
CA ARG A 149 0.26 -3.57 13.39
C ARG A 149 -0.96 -3.05 14.13
N SER A 150 -1.80 -3.94 14.65
CA SER A 150 -2.90 -3.53 15.53
C SER A 150 -2.38 -2.88 16.81
N ILE A 151 -3.17 -1.99 17.43
CA ILE A 151 -2.81 -1.36 18.70
C ILE A 151 -2.88 -2.36 19.86
N ASP A 152 -3.86 -3.25 19.82
CA ASP A 152 -4.06 -4.33 20.77
C ASP A 152 -3.94 -5.70 20.08
N PRO A 153 -3.65 -6.79 20.81
CA PRO A 153 -3.76 -8.14 20.29
C PRO A 153 -5.15 -8.43 19.71
N ILE A 154 -5.22 -9.15 18.59
CA ILE A 154 -6.48 -9.53 17.96
C ILE A 154 -6.86 -10.97 18.28
N MET A 155 -8.17 -11.23 18.29
CA MET A 155 -8.71 -12.59 18.39
C MET A 155 -9.64 -12.83 17.19
N PRO A 156 -9.14 -13.43 16.09
CA PRO A 156 -9.96 -13.78 14.95
C PRO A 156 -11.06 -14.78 15.35
N GLN A 157 -12.23 -14.62 14.76
CA GLN A 157 -13.36 -15.53 14.91
C GLN A 157 -13.58 -16.28 13.61
N GLU A 158 -13.79 -17.59 13.72
CA GLU A 158 -14.30 -18.40 12.63
C GLU A 158 -15.83 -18.41 12.69
N VAL A 159 -16.46 -17.90 11.63
CA VAL A 159 -17.91 -17.87 11.47
C VAL A 159 -18.29 -18.88 10.40
N ALA A 160 -18.93 -19.97 10.84
CA ALA A 160 -19.50 -20.96 9.94
C ALA A 160 -20.68 -20.34 9.16
N ILE A 161 -20.69 -20.55 7.85
CA ILE A 161 -21.76 -20.10 6.95
C ILE A 161 -22.23 -21.28 6.10
N SER A 162 -23.46 -21.20 5.59
CA SER A 162 -24.01 -22.19 4.67
C SER A 162 -24.38 -21.54 3.34
N ARG A 163 -24.13 -22.27 2.25
CA ARG A 163 -24.65 -22.00 0.92
C ARG A 163 -25.72 -23.03 0.62
N LEU A 164 -26.93 -22.58 0.30
CA LEU A 164 -28.10 -23.44 0.03
C LEU A 164 -28.02 -24.22 -1.30
N THR A 165 -26.88 -24.20 -1.98
CA THR A 165 -26.69 -24.81 -3.30
C THR A 165 -25.37 -25.57 -3.33
N VAL A 166 -25.39 -26.76 -3.91
CA VAL A 166 -24.20 -27.58 -4.15
C VAL A 166 -23.48 -27.17 -5.44
N ALA A 167 -22.22 -27.57 -5.60
CA ALA A 167 -21.40 -27.14 -6.74
C ALA A 167 -21.58 -28.03 -7.97
N THR A 168 -21.96 -29.29 -7.78
CA THR A 168 -22.02 -30.29 -8.86
C THR A 168 -23.28 -31.13 -8.79
N GLU A 169 -23.71 -31.66 -9.94
CA GLU A 169 -24.85 -32.59 -10.04
C GLU A 169 -24.62 -33.83 -9.16
N ASN A 170 -23.41 -34.38 -9.16
CA ASN A 170 -23.04 -35.52 -8.31
C ASN A 170 -23.28 -35.25 -6.81
N GLU A 171 -23.03 -34.02 -6.33
CA GLU A 171 -23.32 -33.67 -4.94
C GLU A 171 -24.83 -33.66 -4.66
N LEU A 172 -25.63 -33.15 -5.60
CA LEU A 172 -27.09 -33.13 -5.49
C LEU A 172 -27.66 -34.55 -5.50
N GLU A 173 -27.23 -35.38 -6.44
CA GLU A 173 -27.61 -36.79 -6.55
C GLU A 173 -27.21 -37.60 -5.31
N SER A 174 -26.11 -37.22 -4.64
CA SER A 174 -25.68 -37.81 -3.37
C SER A 174 -26.50 -37.35 -2.14
N GLY A 175 -27.55 -36.55 -2.35
CA GLY A 175 -28.43 -36.05 -1.31
C GLY A 175 -27.90 -34.85 -0.54
N LYS A 176 -26.79 -34.22 -0.98
CA LYS A 176 -26.34 -32.95 -0.40
C LYS A 176 -27.17 -31.81 -0.98
N ASN A 177 -27.77 -31.03 -0.09
CA ASN A 177 -28.54 -29.84 -0.46
C ASN A 177 -27.88 -28.53 -0.01
N THR A 178 -26.82 -28.59 0.81
CA THR A 178 -26.12 -27.41 1.33
C THR A 178 -24.61 -27.62 1.39
N MET A 179 -23.86 -26.54 1.22
CA MET A 179 -22.39 -26.50 1.39
C MET A 179 -22.05 -25.64 2.59
N LEU A 180 -21.13 -26.11 3.44
CA LEU A 180 -20.61 -25.33 4.55
C LEU A 180 -19.35 -24.57 4.12
N GLY A 181 -19.29 -23.29 4.51
CA GLY A 181 -18.13 -22.43 4.34
C GLY A 181 -17.73 -21.80 5.67
N ARG A 182 -16.60 -21.12 5.68
CA ARG A 182 -16.07 -20.42 6.85
C ARG A 182 -15.65 -19.02 6.46
N LYS A 183 -15.93 -18.04 7.32
CA LYS A 183 -15.35 -16.71 7.26
C LYS A 183 -14.50 -16.48 8.50
N PHE A 184 -13.29 -15.99 8.30
CA PHE A 184 -12.45 -15.54 9.40
C PHE A 184 -12.57 -14.03 9.50
N ILE A 185 -13.00 -13.52 10.66
CA ILE A 185 -13.19 -12.09 10.89
C ILE A 185 -12.43 -11.65 12.13
N VAL A 186 -12.03 -10.39 12.15
CA VAL A 186 -11.64 -9.67 13.37
C VAL A 186 -12.86 -8.84 13.77
N PRO A 187 -13.42 -9.04 14.99
CA PRO A 187 -14.58 -8.27 15.43
C PRO A 187 -14.32 -6.77 15.42
N TYR A 188 -13.16 -6.35 15.96
CA TYR A 188 -12.66 -5.00 15.83
C TYR A 188 -11.15 -4.97 16.03
N ALA A 189 -10.46 -4.12 15.27
CA ALA A 189 -9.07 -3.76 15.52
C ALA A 189 -8.73 -2.41 14.90
N LEU A 190 -8.00 -1.58 15.64
CA LEU A 190 -7.34 -0.38 15.13
C LEU A 190 -5.91 -0.74 14.75
N TYR A 191 -5.50 -0.44 13.53
CA TYR A 191 -4.16 -0.66 12.99
C TYR A 191 -3.41 0.66 12.81
N ARG A 192 -2.11 0.62 13.08
CA ARG A 192 -1.15 1.69 12.84
C ARG A 192 -0.17 1.24 11.79
N VAL A 193 0.04 2.04 10.75
CA VAL A 193 1.15 1.92 9.81
C VAL A 193 1.97 3.19 9.79
N GLU A 194 3.28 3.01 9.67
CA GLU A 194 4.25 4.08 9.54
C GLU A 194 4.78 4.11 8.11
N GLY A 195 4.96 5.32 7.58
CA GLY A 195 5.40 5.55 6.21
C GLY A 195 6.44 6.66 6.12
N HIS A 196 7.24 6.57 5.05
CA HIS A 196 8.34 7.49 4.76
C HIS A 196 8.29 7.92 3.29
N ILE A 197 8.60 9.18 3.03
CA ILE A 197 8.70 9.76 1.67
C ILE A 197 10.03 10.48 1.52
N SER A 198 10.91 9.96 0.66
CA SER A 198 12.23 10.52 0.40
C SER A 198 12.23 11.50 -0.78
N ALA A 199 12.39 12.80 -0.53
CA ALA A 199 12.57 13.79 -1.58
C ALA A 199 13.83 13.55 -2.43
N ASN A 200 14.90 13.02 -1.82
CA ASN A 200 16.13 12.70 -2.54
C ASN A 200 15.93 11.58 -3.58
N LEU A 201 15.11 10.56 -3.29
CA LEU A 201 14.76 9.53 -4.28
C LEU A 201 13.85 10.08 -5.39
N ALA A 202 12.88 10.93 -5.02
CA ALA A 202 12.02 11.61 -5.97
C ALA A 202 12.84 12.45 -6.97
N ARG A 203 13.78 13.28 -6.49
CA ARG A 203 14.64 14.13 -7.31
C ARG A 203 15.63 13.36 -8.18
N LYS A 204 16.29 12.34 -7.63
CA LYS A 204 17.38 11.64 -8.34
C LYS A 204 16.89 10.57 -9.31
N THR A 205 15.73 9.98 -9.05
CA THR A 205 15.37 8.71 -9.71
C THR A 205 14.00 8.74 -10.36
N THR A 206 12.94 9.09 -9.63
CA THR A 206 11.58 8.78 -10.10
C THR A 206 10.81 9.98 -10.65
N GLY A 207 11.17 11.20 -10.26
CA GLY A 207 10.42 12.41 -10.59
C GLY A 207 9.07 12.52 -9.87
N PHE A 208 8.90 11.84 -8.73
CA PHE A 208 7.67 11.95 -7.92
C PHE A 208 7.40 13.40 -7.52
N SER A 209 6.21 13.88 -7.88
CA SER A 209 5.84 15.29 -7.86
C SER A 209 4.95 15.67 -6.67
N GLU A 210 4.77 16.97 -6.45
CA GLU A 210 3.81 17.49 -5.47
C GLU A 210 2.37 17.06 -5.85
N GLU A 211 2.04 17.00 -7.15
CA GLU A 211 0.75 16.48 -7.61
C GLU A 211 0.58 14.98 -7.31
N ASP A 212 1.65 14.20 -7.40
CA ASP A 212 1.63 12.79 -7.01
C ASP A 212 1.48 12.63 -5.49
N LEU A 213 2.08 13.52 -4.71
CA LEU A 213 1.97 13.55 -3.26
C LEU A 213 0.53 13.83 -2.82
N GLU A 214 -0.13 14.80 -3.44
CA GLU A 214 -1.55 15.09 -3.21
C GLU A 214 -2.44 13.90 -3.57
N LEU A 215 -2.17 13.26 -4.72
CA LEU A 215 -2.89 12.06 -5.13
C LEU A 215 -2.68 10.91 -4.14
N LEU A 216 -1.45 10.73 -3.64
CA LEU A 216 -1.13 9.73 -2.63
C LEU A 216 -1.92 9.95 -1.35
N TRP A 217 -2.03 11.18 -0.85
CA TRP A 217 -2.81 11.47 0.36
C TRP A 217 -4.29 11.18 0.16
N LYS A 218 -4.86 11.60 -0.97
CA LYS A 218 -6.25 11.25 -1.34
C LYS A 218 -6.44 9.74 -1.41
N ALA A 219 -5.47 9.03 -2.00
CA ALA A 219 -5.54 7.59 -2.13
C ALA A 219 -5.42 6.86 -0.80
N ILE A 220 -4.56 7.32 0.11
CA ILE A 220 -4.44 6.76 1.47
C ILE A 220 -5.76 6.96 2.21
N ILE A 221 -6.29 8.19 2.25
CA ILE A 221 -7.54 8.51 2.97
C ILE A 221 -8.70 7.64 2.49
N ASN A 222 -8.79 7.38 1.17
CA ASN A 222 -9.91 6.68 0.56
C ASN A 222 -9.59 5.22 0.18
N MET A 223 -8.49 4.64 0.67
CA MET A 223 -8.01 3.33 0.18
C MET A 223 -8.97 2.16 0.42
N PHE A 224 -9.93 2.33 1.33
CA PHE A 224 -10.93 1.30 1.66
C PHE A 224 -12.31 1.54 1.04
N GLU A 225 -12.62 2.76 0.61
CA GLU A 225 -13.94 3.15 0.08
C GLU A 225 -14.31 2.43 -1.22
N LEU A 226 -13.31 1.98 -1.97
CA LEU A 226 -13.48 1.24 -3.23
C LEU A 226 -13.12 -0.26 -3.09
N ASP A 227 -12.81 -0.74 -1.89
CA ASP A 227 -12.33 -2.11 -1.64
C ASP A 227 -13.29 -2.94 -0.77
N HIS A 228 -14.58 -2.58 -0.78
CA HIS A 228 -15.62 -3.32 -0.07
C HIS A 228 -15.81 -4.71 -0.67
N SER A 229 -15.82 -5.72 0.20
CA SER A 229 -16.15 -7.09 -0.17
C SER A 229 -16.64 -7.89 1.03
N ALA A 230 -17.25 -9.05 0.75
CA ALA A 230 -17.81 -9.94 1.76
C ALA A 230 -16.80 -10.43 2.82
N ALA A 231 -15.49 -10.32 2.56
CA ALA A 231 -14.43 -10.70 3.49
C ALA A 231 -13.87 -9.49 4.27
N ARG A 232 -13.90 -8.27 3.72
CA ARG A 232 -13.24 -7.11 4.35
C ARG A 232 -14.05 -6.47 5.47
N GLY A 233 -15.37 -6.67 5.49
CA GLY A 233 -16.23 -5.97 6.46
C GLY A 233 -16.16 -4.46 6.25
N ASN A 234 -16.29 -3.71 7.35
CA ASN A 234 -16.13 -2.26 7.33
C ASN A 234 -14.67 -1.94 7.68
N MET A 235 -13.93 -1.39 6.72
CA MET A 235 -12.60 -0.84 6.96
C MET A 235 -12.64 0.66 6.67
N ALA A 236 -12.03 1.47 7.53
CA ALA A 236 -11.99 2.91 7.34
C ALA A 236 -10.64 3.49 7.80
N VAL A 237 -10.12 4.46 7.05
CA VAL A 237 -9.04 5.31 7.57
C VAL A 237 -9.65 6.26 8.58
N ARG A 238 -9.11 6.24 9.80
CA ARG A 238 -9.55 7.06 10.93
C ARG A 238 -8.72 8.31 11.11
N LYS A 239 -7.43 8.23 10.78
CA LYS A 239 -6.52 9.36 10.91
C LYS A 239 -5.31 9.21 9.99
N LEU A 240 -4.89 10.30 9.36
CA LEU A 240 -3.61 10.41 8.65
C LEU A 240 -2.82 11.57 9.28
N ILE A 241 -1.67 11.26 9.85
CA ILE A 241 -0.80 12.23 10.54
C ILE A 241 0.46 12.37 9.71
N VAL A 242 0.73 13.57 9.20
CA VAL A 242 1.85 13.86 8.30
C VAL A 242 2.84 14.79 8.97
N PHE A 243 4.09 14.35 9.05
CA PHE A 243 5.23 15.15 9.47
C PHE A 243 6.02 15.60 8.24
N LYS A 244 5.96 16.89 7.91
CA LYS A 244 6.72 17.50 6.84
C LYS A 244 8.02 18.07 7.40
N HIS A 245 9.14 17.70 6.79
CA HIS A 245 10.45 18.29 7.10
C HIS A 245 10.75 19.47 6.19
N GLU A 246 11.39 20.52 6.70
CA GLU A 246 11.87 21.65 5.88
C GLU A 246 12.98 21.25 4.90
N SER A 247 13.80 20.26 5.25
CA SER A 247 14.95 19.78 4.46
C SER A 247 14.61 18.55 3.60
N GLU A 248 15.27 18.45 2.43
CA GLU A 248 15.23 17.26 1.53
C GLU A 248 15.65 15.98 2.25
N LEU A 249 16.61 16.09 3.18
CA LEU A 249 17.16 14.95 3.93
C LEU A 249 16.44 14.70 5.27
N GLY A 250 15.58 15.63 5.68
CA GLY A 250 14.89 15.62 6.96
C GLY A 250 15.57 16.47 8.03
N ASN A 251 14.77 16.80 9.05
CA ASN A 251 15.17 17.61 10.21
C ASN A 251 15.17 16.81 11.52
N ALA A 252 14.58 15.62 11.54
CA ALA A 252 14.51 14.75 12.71
C ALA A 252 14.52 13.27 12.32
N PRO A 253 14.97 12.37 13.22
CA PRO A 253 14.76 10.93 13.07
C PRO A 253 13.27 10.57 13.08
N ALA A 254 12.85 9.64 12.22
CA ALA A 254 11.44 9.28 12.08
C ALA A 254 10.84 8.70 13.38
N TYR A 255 11.61 7.90 14.13
CA TYR A 255 11.12 7.28 15.38
C TYR A 255 10.67 8.33 16.40
N GLN A 256 11.34 9.48 16.47
CA GLN A 256 10.96 10.57 17.39
C GLN A 256 9.63 11.20 17.01
N LEU A 257 9.26 11.16 15.73
CA LEU A 257 7.98 11.67 15.22
C LEU A 257 6.87 10.65 15.45
N PHE A 258 7.17 9.38 15.18
CA PHE A 258 6.26 8.26 15.41
C PHE A 258 5.93 8.08 16.90
N ASP A 259 6.91 8.22 17.79
CA ASP A 259 6.71 8.13 19.23
C ASP A 259 5.79 9.23 19.78
N ARG A 260 5.59 10.33 19.05
CA ARG A 260 4.67 11.41 19.44
C ARG A 260 3.21 11.03 19.24
N VAL A 261 2.92 10.06 18.38
CA VAL A 261 1.57 9.54 18.19
C VAL A 261 1.28 8.51 19.28
N LYS A 262 0.52 8.94 20.29
CA LYS A 262 0.11 8.12 21.43
C LYS A 262 -1.32 7.64 21.23
N ILE A 263 -1.53 6.35 21.40
CA ILE A 263 -2.84 5.72 21.25
C ILE A 263 -3.08 4.89 22.49
N GLN A 264 -4.19 5.15 23.18
CA GLN A 264 -4.54 4.48 24.42
C GLN A 264 -5.99 4.03 24.38
N ARG A 265 -6.26 2.79 24.80
CA ARG A 265 -7.63 2.32 24.98
C ARG A 265 -8.20 2.87 26.28
N HIS A 266 -9.41 3.41 26.24
CA HIS A 266 -10.06 3.99 27.43
C HIS A 266 -10.30 2.95 28.54
N ASN A 267 -10.72 1.74 28.17
CA ASN A 267 -10.93 0.65 29.12
C ASN A 267 -10.13 -0.59 28.71
N SER A 268 -9.08 -0.93 29.46
CA SER A 268 -8.25 -2.10 29.21
C SER A 268 -8.89 -3.43 29.61
N GLU A 269 -9.98 -3.43 30.39
CA GLU A 269 -10.63 -4.65 30.88
C GLU A 269 -11.57 -5.28 29.85
N THR A 270 -12.11 -4.47 28.93
CA THR A 270 -13.02 -4.93 27.88
C THR A 270 -12.35 -4.89 26.52
N PRO A 271 -12.63 -5.85 25.61
CA PRO A 271 -12.16 -5.78 24.24
C PRO A 271 -12.70 -4.53 23.53
N ALA A 272 -11.85 -3.80 22.80
CA ALA A 272 -12.31 -2.71 21.94
C ALA A 272 -13.28 -3.22 20.86
N ARG A 273 -14.28 -2.43 20.53
CA ARG A 273 -15.30 -2.69 19.50
C ARG A 273 -15.55 -1.51 18.57
N SER A 274 -14.95 -0.36 18.84
CA SER A 274 -15.14 0.85 18.06
C SER A 274 -13.93 1.77 18.14
N TYR A 275 -13.86 2.73 17.22
CA TYR A 275 -12.78 3.72 17.23
C TYR A 275 -12.85 4.63 18.45
N SER A 276 -14.07 4.91 18.95
CA SER A 276 -14.32 5.68 20.17
C SER A 276 -13.84 5.00 21.45
N ASP A 277 -13.42 3.73 21.40
CA ASP A 277 -12.78 3.08 22.55
C ASP A 277 -11.31 3.51 22.71
N TYR A 278 -10.76 4.23 21.73
CA TYR A 278 -9.38 4.71 21.74
C TYR A 278 -9.30 6.24 21.79
N GLU A 279 -8.34 6.71 22.58
CA GLU A 279 -7.87 8.08 22.56
C GLU A 279 -6.61 8.17 21.70
N VAL A 280 -6.61 9.07 20.72
CA VAL A 280 -5.46 9.34 19.84
C VAL A 280 -4.93 10.74 20.12
N GLY A 281 -3.80 10.81 20.83
CA GLY A 281 -3.08 12.03 21.14
C GLY A 281 -1.81 12.19 20.29
N ILE A 282 -1.46 13.44 19.98
CA ILE A 282 -0.20 13.79 19.31
C ILE A 282 0.49 14.86 20.14
N ASP A 283 1.67 14.55 20.66
CA ASP A 283 2.49 15.51 21.39
C ASP A 283 3.11 16.55 20.43
N LYS A 284 2.52 17.75 20.41
CA LYS A 284 2.93 18.89 19.58
C LYS A 284 3.82 19.90 20.31
N ASP A 285 3.88 19.88 21.65
CA ASP A 285 4.48 20.94 22.45
C ASP A 285 6.01 21.01 22.29
N ALA A 286 6.63 19.90 21.91
CA ALA A 286 8.08 19.80 21.67
C ALA A 286 8.43 19.29 20.26
N MET A 287 7.65 19.66 19.23
CA MET A 287 7.96 19.25 17.85
C MET A 287 9.40 19.65 17.46
N PRO A 288 10.21 18.75 16.87
CA PRO A 288 11.57 19.09 16.45
C PRO A 288 11.60 20.30 15.50
N LEU A 289 12.63 21.13 15.63
CA LEU A 289 12.80 22.31 14.79
C LEU A 289 12.82 21.93 13.30
N GLY A 290 12.05 22.65 12.48
CA GLY A 290 11.94 22.39 11.04
C GLY A 290 11.09 21.16 10.69
N VAL A 291 10.21 20.72 11.60
CA VAL A 291 9.17 19.73 11.33
C VAL A 291 7.79 20.34 11.58
N THR A 292 6.90 20.21 10.61
CA THR A 292 5.48 20.59 10.74
C THR A 292 4.62 19.34 10.79
N CYS A 293 3.71 19.25 11.77
CA CYS A 293 2.75 18.17 11.89
C CYS A 293 1.38 18.63 11.37
N THR A 294 0.81 17.90 10.42
CA THR A 294 -0.54 18.10 9.89
C THR A 294 -1.37 16.85 10.13
N GLU A 295 -2.59 17.03 10.60
CA GLU A 295 -3.56 15.96 10.74
C GLU A 295 -4.60 16.07 9.63
N MET A 296 -4.91 14.93 9.01
CA MET A 296 -5.93 14.79 7.99
C MET A 296 -6.87 13.66 8.43
N VAL A 297 -8.18 13.90 8.28
CA VAL A 297 -9.28 13.02 8.73
C VAL A 297 -9.33 12.78 10.24
#